data_AF-A0A9D1YNX2-F1
#
_entry.id   AF-A0A9D1YNX2-F1
#
_cell.length_a   1.000
_cell.length_b   1.000
_cell.length_c   1.000
_cell.angle_alpha   90.00
_cell.angle_beta   90.00
_cell.angle_gamma   90.00
#
_symmetry.space_group_name_H-M   'P 1'
#
loop_
_entity.id
_entity.type
_entity.pdbx_description
1 polymer ?
#
loop_
_entity_poly.entity_id
_entity_poly.type
_entity_poly.pdbx_seq_one_letter_code
_entity_poly.pdbx_strand_id
1 'polypeptide(L)'
;AYMTGILPIARSYPADSTLKSGDFIVDASGESLRAVFPPDASYSSGSELNMFSEYSMATEERFSEYFGFTEREVDMLYERYRRERKEPVRVTREGLKAWYDGYQTKGGERLYNPRSVVMSLSNNNLGNYWTSSDPYDEIFYYIKNNVDAVRDDIARMAAGEAVPAKVKEYAATSQELRTKEEILSAMVVYGFLSYEDGMVSIPNRELMEQFSEMIKKEASLGYVYRLAKESDRMLQATLAGDTGTMEQILESVHDTETPILSYNNETELSAVVNLVYLSARDCYRVVREEKAGKGFVDFIFYPELPPAKKGIILELKVDHSPQEAIDQIKERNYVLRFAGNAGQSGRTPRGILLVGIGYDRKTKKHCCRVEEITLPQ
;
A
#
# COMPACT_ATOMS: atom_id res chain seq x y z
N ALA A 1 -10.04 -4.13 -15.11
CA ALA A 1 -9.45 -3.25 -14.08
C ALA A 1 -8.03 -2.92 -14.54
N TYR A 2 -7.92 -2.13 -15.61
CA TYR A 2 -6.64 -1.68 -16.14
C TYR A 2 -6.61 -0.16 -15.93
N MET A 3 -5.52 0.37 -15.35
CA MET A 3 -5.35 1.81 -15.12
C MET A 3 -4.94 2.56 -16.39
N THR A 4 -4.72 1.81 -17.47
CA THR A 4 -4.74 2.28 -18.85
C THR A 4 -5.96 1.71 -19.56
N GLY A 5 -6.59 2.54 -20.38
CA GLY A 5 -7.76 2.14 -21.13
C GLY A 5 -7.82 2.92 -22.44
N ILE A 6 -8.05 2.22 -23.55
CA ILE A 6 -8.66 2.84 -24.72
C ILE A 6 -10.14 2.97 -24.37
N LEU A 7 -10.56 4.17 -23.94
CA LEU A 7 -11.96 4.45 -23.63
C LEU A 7 -12.84 4.27 -24.87
N PRO A 8 -13.84 3.36 -24.88
CA PRO A 8 -15.06 3.62 -25.62
C PRO A 8 -15.83 4.68 -24.82
N ILE A 9 -16.21 5.76 -25.48
CA ILE A 9 -17.03 6.83 -24.91
C ILE A 9 -18.35 6.23 -24.41
N ALA A 10 -18.46 6.00 -23.11
CA ALA A 10 -19.68 5.48 -22.47
C ALA A 10 -20.01 6.24 -21.19
N ARG A 11 -20.18 7.56 -21.31
CA ARG A 11 -21.17 8.32 -20.55
C ARG A 11 -21.95 9.15 -21.55
N SER A 12 -23.28 9.06 -21.50
CA SER A 12 -24.17 9.94 -22.25
C SER A 12 -23.83 11.38 -21.94
N TYR A 13 -23.34 12.10 -22.95
CA TYR A 13 -23.14 13.54 -22.88
C TYR A 13 -24.46 14.25 -22.55
N PRO A 14 -24.45 15.39 -21.84
CA PRO A 14 -25.57 16.30 -21.86
C PRO A 14 -25.91 16.65 -23.31
N ALA A 15 -27.19 16.65 -23.64
CA ALA A 15 -27.77 16.55 -24.99
C ALA A 15 -27.47 17.71 -25.98
N ASP A 16 -26.42 18.50 -25.78
CA ASP A 16 -26.04 19.62 -26.66
C ASP A 16 -24.77 19.39 -27.48
N SER A 17 -24.13 18.22 -27.40
CA SER A 17 -23.07 17.84 -28.36
C SER A 17 -23.63 16.90 -29.42
N THR A 18 -23.86 17.42 -30.62
CA THR A 18 -24.26 16.64 -31.81
C THR A 18 -23.22 15.57 -32.17
N LEU A 19 -23.50 14.32 -31.82
CA LEU A 19 -22.91 13.13 -32.44
C LEU A 19 -24.08 12.26 -32.94
N LYS A 20 -24.13 12.03 -34.26
CA LYS A 20 -25.22 11.33 -34.93
C LYS A 20 -25.20 9.84 -34.58
N SER A 21 -26.40 9.30 -34.38
CA SER A 21 -26.71 7.93 -34.00
C SER A 21 -26.12 6.88 -34.94
N GLY A 22 -25.41 5.89 -34.39
CA GLY A 22 -25.04 4.70 -35.15
C GLY A 22 -24.00 3.77 -34.55
N ASP A 23 -23.67 3.81 -33.26
CA ASP A 23 -22.60 2.98 -32.71
C ASP A 23 -22.94 2.43 -31.31
N PHE A 24 -22.28 1.32 -30.96
CA PHE A 24 -22.12 0.68 -29.64
C PHE A 24 -22.98 -0.58 -29.33
N ILE A 25 -22.29 -1.72 -29.28
CA ILE A 25 -22.61 -2.90 -28.45
C ILE A 25 -21.43 -3.09 -27.50
N VAL A 26 -21.70 -3.32 -26.20
CA VAL A 26 -20.70 -3.65 -25.19
C VAL A 26 -20.89 -5.12 -24.81
N ASP A 27 -19.84 -5.93 -24.97
CA ASP A 27 -19.78 -7.28 -24.38
C ASP A 27 -18.71 -7.29 -23.28
N ALA A 28 -19.08 -7.87 -22.14
CA ALA A 28 -18.29 -7.95 -20.92
C ALA A 28 -17.74 -9.38 -20.76
N SER A 29 -16.75 -9.73 -21.56
CA SER A 29 -15.90 -10.89 -21.32
C SER A 29 -14.44 -10.46 -21.40
N GLY A 30 -13.75 -10.54 -20.27
CA GLY A 30 -12.37 -10.09 -20.13
C GLY A 30 -11.42 -10.94 -20.97
N GLU A 31 -11.08 -10.43 -22.16
CA GLU A 31 -9.83 -10.66 -22.87
C GLU A 31 -9.83 -9.74 -24.11
N SER A 32 -9.01 -8.68 -24.08
CA SER A 32 -8.74 -7.73 -25.18
C SER A 32 -9.95 -6.97 -25.80
N LEU A 33 -10.00 -5.64 -25.56
CA LEU A 33 -10.88 -4.71 -26.28
C LEU A 33 -10.39 -4.55 -27.74
N ARG A 34 -11.17 -4.99 -28.73
CA ARG A 34 -11.00 -4.63 -30.15
C ARG A 34 -11.94 -3.48 -30.52
N ALA A 35 -11.42 -2.42 -31.13
CA ALA A 35 -12.19 -1.28 -31.61
C ALA A 35 -12.85 -1.56 -32.98
N VAL A 36 -14.01 -0.94 -33.23
CA VAL A 36 -14.76 -0.97 -34.51
C VAL A 36 -14.45 0.28 -35.33
N PHE A 37 -14.23 0.13 -36.64
CA PHE A 37 -13.94 1.22 -37.59
C PHE A 37 -15.21 1.81 -38.22
N PRO A 38 -15.27 3.12 -38.52
CA PRO A 38 -16.21 3.65 -39.51
C PRO A 38 -15.76 3.28 -40.94
N PRO A 39 -16.68 2.93 -41.86
CA PRO A 39 -16.34 2.73 -43.26
C PRO A 39 -16.09 4.11 -43.88
N ASP A 40 -14.83 4.40 -44.24
CA ASP A 40 -14.40 5.38 -45.28
C ASP A 40 -13.05 6.07 -45.00
N ALA A 41 -12.09 5.43 -44.30
CA ALA A 41 -10.71 5.92 -44.27
C ALA A 41 -9.93 5.43 -45.51
N SER A 42 -9.87 6.30 -46.52
CA SER A 42 -9.03 6.09 -47.71
C SER A 42 -7.58 6.51 -47.40
N TYR A 43 -6.69 5.52 -47.44
CA TYR A 43 -5.24 5.58 -47.64
C TYR A 43 -4.53 6.93 -47.36
N SER A 44 -3.95 7.05 -46.16
CA SER A 44 -2.80 7.92 -45.92
C SER A 44 -1.59 7.05 -45.54
N SER A 45 -0.41 7.36 -46.08
CA SER A 45 0.84 6.58 -45.89
C SER A 45 1.50 6.79 -44.52
N GLY A 46 0.73 7.14 -43.49
CA GLY A 46 1.13 7.11 -42.08
C GLY A 46 0.21 6.14 -41.33
N SER A 47 0.78 5.26 -40.51
CA SER A 47 0.03 4.19 -39.83
C SER A 47 -1.22 4.72 -39.14
N GLU A 48 -2.37 4.15 -39.46
CA GLU A 48 -3.67 4.42 -38.82
C GLU A 48 -3.63 4.27 -37.28
N LEU A 49 -2.63 3.56 -36.77
CA LEU A 49 -2.30 3.40 -35.35
C LEU A 49 -1.82 4.68 -34.64
N ASN A 50 -1.29 5.67 -35.37
CA ASN A 50 -0.89 6.97 -34.80
C ASN A 50 -2.09 7.92 -34.59
N MET A 51 -3.32 7.47 -34.85
CA MET A 51 -4.53 8.30 -34.72
C MET A 51 -5.22 8.17 -33.36
N PHE A 52 -4.70 7.34 -32.45
CA PHE A 52 -5.26 7.15 -31.11
C PHE A 52 -4.46 7.92 -30.08
N SER A 53 -5.16 8.70 -29.25
CA SER A 53 -4.59 9.26 -28.03
C SER A 53 -4.83 8.26 -26.90
N GLU A 54 -3.75 7.72 -26.34
CA GLU A 54 -3.81 6.98 -25.09
C GLU A 54 -3.89 7.97 -23.92
N TYR A 55 -4.77 7.69 -22.97
CA TYR A 55 -4.90 8.46 -21.75
C TYR A 55 -4.65 7.52 -20.58
N SER A 56 -3.90 7.98 -19.60
CA SER A 56 -3.79 7.31 -18.30
C SER A 56 -4.14 8.28 -17.18
N MET A 57 -4.63 7.71 -16.09
CA MET A 57 -4.94 8.47 -14.88
C MET A 57 -3.72 9.23 -14.32
N ALA A 58 -2.52 8.67 -14.51
CA ALA A 58 -1.29 9.09 -13.85
C ALA A 58 -0.53 10.20 -14.58
N THR A 59 -0.66 10.29 -15.90
CA THR A 59 0.13 11.21 -16.73
C THR A 59 -0.69 12.36 -17.31
N GLU A 60 -1.98 12.14 -17.55
CA GLU A 60 -2.88 13.10 -18.20
C GLU A 60 -4.02 13.51 -17.26
N GLU A 61 -4.31 14.81 -17.20
CA GLU A 61 -5.46 15.32 -16.42
C GLU A 61 -6.78 15.04 -17.15
N ARG A 62 -6.74 15.04 -18.48
CA ARG A 62 -7.93 14.82 -19.29
C ARG A 62 -8.41 13.37 -19.11
N PHE A 63 -9.65 13.23 -18.65
CA PHE A 63 -10.33 11.96 -18.39
C PHE A 63 -9.81 11.16 -17.19
N SER A 64 -8.88 11.68 -16.40
CA SER A 64 -8.32 10.94 -15.26
C SER A 64 -9.38 10.51 -14.25
N GLU A 65 -10.41 11.33 -14.03
CA GLU A 65 -11.52 11.05 -13.10
C GLU A 65 -12.33 9.78 -13.46
N TYR A 66 -12.31 9.33 -14.72
CA TYR A 66 -13.14 8.21 -15.19
C TYR A 66 -12.49 6.83 -14.99
N PHE A 67 -11.26 6.77 -14.50
CA PHE A 67 -10.54 5.51 -14.26
C PHE A 67 -10.89 4.85 -12.91
N GLY A 68 -11.63 5.55 -12.05
CA GLY A 68 -12.04 5.07 -10.74
C GLY A 68 -13.32 5.73 -10.26
N PHE A 69 -13.68 5.51 -9.00
CA PHE A 69 -14.71 6.31 -8.34
C PHE A 69 -14.09 7.46 -7.57
N THR A 70 -14.68 8.64 -7.72
CA THR A 70 -14.37 9.81 -6.89
C THR A 70 -14.94 9.66 -5.48
N GLU A 71 -14.44 10.45 -4.52
CA GLU A 71 -14.98 10.52 -3.15
C GLU A 71 -16.50 10.71 -3.14
N ARG A 72 -17.01 11.60 -4.01
CA ARG A 72 -18.43 11.91 -4.15
C ARG A 72 -19.24 10.71 -4.64
N GLU A 73 -18.71 9.94 -5.60
CA GLU A 73 -19.39 8.75 -6.10
C GLU A 73 -19.45 7.65 -5.04
N VAL A 74 -18.37 7.47 -4.27
CA VAL A 74 -18.36 6.52 -3.14
C VAL A 74 -19.34 6.95 -2.05
N ASP A 75 -19.46 8.24 -1.73
CA ASP A 75 -20.45 8.76 -0.78
C ASP A 75 -21.88 8.44 -1.23
N MET A 76 -22.20 8.68 -2.50
CA MET A 76 -23.52 8.36 -3.07
C MET A 76 -23.83 6.85 -3.01
N LEU A 77 -22.86 6.01 -3.34
CA LEU A 77 -23.01 4.56 -3.28
C LEU A 77 -23.19 4.07 -1.83
N TYR A 78 -22.45 4.64 -0.89
CA TYR A 78 -22.55 4.31 0.52
C TYR A 78 -23.91 4.67 1.11
N GLU A 79 -24.42 5.87 0.81
CA GLU A 79 -25.76 6.29 1.25
C GLU A 79 -26.87 5.41 0.66
N ARG A 80 -26.73 5.00 -0.61
CA ARG A 80 -27.65 4.04 -1.23
C ARG A 80 -27.61 2.70 -0.52
N TYR A 81 -26.42 2.18 -0.24
CA TYR A 81 -26.22 0.93 0.50
C TYR A 81 -26.88 1.00 1.89
N ARG A 82 -26.71 2.09 2.64
CA ARG A 82 -27.35 2.30 3.95
C ARG A 82 -28.87 2.33 3.88
N ARG A 83 -29.44 2.91 2.81
CA ARG A 83 -30.89 2.99 2.61
C ARG A 83 -31.51 1.65 2.24
N GLU A 84 -30.82 0.87 1.40
CA GLU A 84 -31.34 -0.39 0.85
C GLU A 84 -31.11 -1.58 1.79
N ARG A 85 -30.03 -1.59 2.57
CA ARG A 85 -29.73 -2.66 3.52
C ARG A 85 -30.44 -2.43 4.85
N LYS A 86 -31.20 -3.43 5.28
CA LYS A 86 -31.65 -3.55 6.68
C LYS A 86 -30.55 -4.23 7.50
N GLU A 87 -30.40 -3.84 8.77
CA GLU A 87 -29.34 -4.30 9.69
C GLU A 87 -29.05 -5.82 9.63
N PRO A 88 -27.78 -6.26 9.81
CA PRO A 88 -26.63 -5.45 10.23
C PRO A 88 -25.83 -4.83 9.07
N VAL A 89 -25.58 -3.52 9.18
CA VAL A 89 -24.62 -2.79 8.34
C VAL A 89 -23.20 -3.11 8.81
N ARG A 90 -22.38 -3.74 7.95
CA ARG A 90 -21.01 -4.17 8.29
C ARG A 90 -19.92 -3.37 7.60
N VAL A 91 -20.27 -2.60 6.58
CA VAL A 91 -19.34 -1.74 5.86
C VAL A 91 -19.50 -0.30 6.37
N THR A 92 -18.39 0.32 6.73
CA THR A 92 -18.34 1.74 7.13
C THR A 92 -17.74 2.57 6.00
N ARG A 93 -18.04 3.88 5.98
CA ARG A 93 -17.48 4.77 4.97
C ARG A 93 -15.97 4.92 5.10
N GLU A 94 -15.49 5.00 6.34
CA GLU A 94 -14.08 5.02 6.70
C GLU A 94 -13.41 3.71 6.32
N GLY A 95 -14.13 2.59 6.42
CA GLY A 95 -13.69 1.29 5.95
C GLY A 95 -13.45 1.26 4.44
N LEU A 96 -14.40 1.76 3.65
CA LEU A 96 -14.22 1.89 2.19
C LEU A 96 -13.01 2.76 1.84
N LYS A 97 -12.82 3.86 2.58
CA LYS A 97 -11.66 4.74 2.40
C LYS A 97 -10.36 4.01 2.70
N ALA A 98 -10.25 3.40 3.87
CA ALA A 98 -9.03 2.69 4.27
C ALA A 98 -8.69 1.52 3.33
N TRP A 99 -9.69 0.82 2.80
CA TRP A 99 -9.50 -0.35 1.97
C TRP A 99 -9.25 -0.04 0.49
N TYR A 100 -9.95 0.97 -0.07
CA TYR A 100 -10.06 1.11 -1.52
C TYR A 100 -9.65 2.48 -2.07
N ASP A 101 -9.47 3.52 -1.24
CA ASP A 101 -8.92 4.83 -1.63
C ASP A 101 -7.38 4.75 -1.71
N GLY A 102 -6.78 5.26 -2.78
CA GLY A 102 -5.32 5.19 -2.90
C GLY A 102 -4.69 5.67 -4.19
N TYR A 103 -5.47 5.78 -5.26
CA TYR A 103 -4.96 6.23 -6.56
C TYR A 103 -5.07 7.73 -6.67
N GLN A 104 -4.09 8.38 -7.27
CA GLN A 104 -4.11 9.82 -7.48
C GLN A 104 -4.08 10.15 -8.97
N THR A 105 -4.99 11.03 -9.39
CA THR A 105 -5.01 11.55 -10.75
C THR A 105 -3.94 12.60 -10.95
N LYS A 106 -3.59 12.87 -12.22
CA LYS A 106 -2.72 13.99 -12.55
C LYS A 106 -3.25 15.35 -12.06
N GLY A 107 -4.58 15.50 -11.96
CA GLY A 107 -5.25 16.68 -11.39
C GLY A 107 -5.27 16.73 -9.85
N GLY A 108 -4.69 15.74 -9.17
CA GLY A 108 -4.61 15.68 -7.71
C GLY A 108 -5.86 15.12 -7.02
N GLU A 109 -6.84 14.60 -7.77
CA GLU A 109 -8.00 13.94 -7.21
C GLU A 109 -7.66 12.51 -6.76
N ARG A 110 -8.31 12.04 -5.70
CA ARG A 110 -8.17 10.65 -5.24
C ARG A 110 -9.28 9.77 -5.80
N LEU A 111 -8.88 8.61 -6.30
CA LEU A 111 -9.80 7.62 -6.87
C LEU A 111 -9.76 6.30 -6.10
N TYR A 112 -10.92 5.66 -6.09
CA TYR A 112 -11.18 4.35 -5.51
C TYR A 112 -11.30 3.30 -6.60
N ASN A 113 -10.88 2.06 -6.32
CA ASN A 113 -11.12 0.94 -7.24
C ASN A 113 -12.63 0.65 -7.35
N PRO A 114 -13.26 0.82 -8.54
CA PRO A 114 -14.71 0.67 -8.67
C PRO A 114 -15.23 -0.72 -8.34
N ARG A 115 -14.47 -1.75 -8.75
CA ARG A 115 -14.84 -3.15 -8.50
C ARG A 115 -14.84 -3.42 -7.01
N SER A 116 -13.78 -3.04 -6.30
CA SER A 116 -13.65 -3.32 -4.86
C SER A 116 -14.75 -2.62 -4.05
N VAL A 117 -15.08 -1.36 -4.37
CA VAL A 117 -16.20 -0.64 -3.74
C VAL A 117 -17.54 -1.34 -3.99
N VAL A 118 -17.85 -1.69 -5.26
CA VAL A 118 -19.11 -2.37 -5.61
C VAL A 118 -19.22 -3.73 -4.91
N MET A 119 -18.16 -4.53 -4.95
CA MET A 119 -18.14 -5.85 -4.35
C MET A 119 -18.27 -5.79 -2.82
N SER A 120 -17.60 -4.83 -2.17
CA SER A 120 -17.69 -4.63 -0.72
C SER A 120 -19.11 -4.28 -0.27
N LEU A 121 -19.74 -3.30 -0.92
CA LEU A 121 -21.10 -2.88 -0.61
C LEU A 121 -22.12 -3.99 -0.90
N SER A 122 -21.92 -4.72 -2.02
CA SER A 122 -22.79 -5.82 -2.43
C SER A 122 -22.70 -6.99 -1.46
N ASN A 123 -21.50 -7.39 -1.05
CA ASN A 123 -21.28 -8.53 -0.16
C ASN A 123 -21.45 -8.19 1.32
N ASN A 124 -21.58 -6.90 1.67
CA ASN A 124 -21.70 -6.43 3.04
C ASN A 124 -20.48 -6.80 3.91
N ASN A 125 -19.28 -6.69 3.34
CA ASN A 125 -18.04 -6.83 4.10
C ASN A 125 -16.90 -6.06 3.42
N LEU A 126 -15.89 -5.67 4.21
CA LEU A 126 -14.61 -5.22 3.68
C LEU A 126 -13.74 -6.45 3.43
N GLY A 127 -12.79 -6.32 2.52
CA GLY A 127 -11.88 -7.40 2.17
C GLY A 127 -11.22 -7.19 0.81
N ASN A 128 -10.40 -8.15 0.43
CA ASN A 128 -9.75 -8.18 -0.86
C ASN A 128 -10.73 -8.65 -1.95
N TYR A 129 -10.99 -7.78 -2.92
CA TYR A 129 -11.79 -7.99 -4.12
C TYR A 129 -10.99 -7.75 -5.42
N TRP A 130 -9.70 -7.47 -5.29
CA TRP A 130 -8.75 -7.49 -6.38
C TRP A 130 -8.71 -8.91 -6.94
N THR A 131 -9.17 -9.09 -8.18
CA THR A 131 -9.36 -10.42 -8.76
C THR A 131 -8.04 -11.09 -9.04
N SER A 132 -7.77 -12.20 -8.37
CA SER A 132 -6.89 -13.26 -8.83
C SER A 132 -7.69 -14.20 -9.73
N SER A 133 -7.84 -13.88 -11.01
CA SER A 133 -8.36 -14.85 -11.99
C SER A 133 -7.28 -15.82 -12.49
N ASP A 134 -6.00 -15.54 -12.18
CA ASP A 134 -4.88 -16.38 -12.58
C ASP A 134 -4.33 -17.26 -11.43
N PRO A 135 -3.78 -18.46 -11.72
CA PRO A 135 -3.12 -19.31 -10.73
C PRO A 135 -1.81 -18.74 -10.18
N TYR A 136 -1.28 -17.69 -10.81
CA TYR A 136 -0.04 -17.04 -10.46
C TYR A 136 -0.29 -15.83 -9.55
N ASP A 137 0.63 -15.61 -8.62
CA ASP A 137 0.70 -14.36 -7.88
C ASP A 137 0.95 -13.22 -8.89
N GLU A 138 -0.08 -12.40 -9.14
CA GLU A 138 -0.07 -11.37 -10.18
C GLU A 138 1.01 -10.33 -9.92
N ILE A 139 1.31 -10.01 -8.65
CA ILE A 139 2.37 -9.07 -8.29
C ILE A 139 3.73 -9.72 -8.59
N PHE A 140 3.92 -10.98 -8.18
CA PHE A 140 5.18 -11.67 -8.42
C PHE A 140 5.47 -11.82 -9.92
N TYR A 141 4.44 -12.01 -10.74
CA TYR A 141 4.56 -12.12 -12.20
C TYR A 141 5.35 -10.95 -12.81
N TYR A 142 5.12 -9.72 -12.36
CA TYR A 142 5.79 -8.53 -12.90
C TYR A 142 7.23 -8.38 -12.42
N ILE A 143 7.56 -8.86 -11.22
CA ILE A 143 8.89 -8.63 -10.62
C ILE A 143 9.86 -9.80 -10.83
N LYS A 144 9.35 -11.02 -11.11
CA LYS A 144 10.15 -12.27 -11.13
C LYS A 144 11.38 -12.24 -12.03
N ASN A 145 11.34 -11.46 -13.12
CA ASN A 145 12.42 -11.43 -14.10
C ASN A 145 13.64 -10.62 -13.61
N ASN A 146 13.46 -9.70 -12.66
CA ASN A 146 14.54 -8.96 -12.04
C ASN A 146 14.18 -8.51 -10.62
N VAL A 147 14.03 -9.49 -9.72
CA VAL A 147 13.68 -9.24 -8.32
C VAL A 147 14.72 -8.33 -7.64
N ASP A 148 16.01 -8.52 -7.93
CA ASP A 148 17.08 -7.74 -7.33
C ASP A 148 16.96 -6.23 -7.63
N ALA A 149 16.47 -5.85 -8.81
CA ALA A 149 16.32 -4.44 -9.20
C ALA A 149 15.21 -3.70 -8.45
N VAL A 150 14.22 -4.41 -7.89
CA VAL A 150 13.04 -3.82 -7.24
C VAL A 150 12.85 -4.25 -5.78
N ARG A 151 13.62 -5.23 -5.29
CA ARG A 151 13.49 -5.79 -3.94
C ARG A 151 13.47 -4.70 -2.85
N ASP A 152 14.41 -3.76 -2.94
CA ASP A 152 14.55 -2.70 -1.95
C ASP A 152 13.43 -1.68 -2.04
N ASP A 153 12.95 -1.38 -3.25
CA ASP A 153 11.79 -0.51 -3.45
C ASP A 153 10.50 -1.16 -2.93
N ILE A 154 10.33 -2.47 -3.13
CA ILE A 154 9.21 -3.23 -2.56
C ILE A 154 9.27 -3.19 -1.03
N ALA A 155 10.44 -3.35 -0.42
CA ALA A 155 10.61 -3.25 1.03
C ALA A 155 10.18 -1.87 1.56
N ARG A 156 10.60 -0.80 0.88
CA ARG A 156 10.25 0.58 1.24
C ARG A 156 8.76 0.88 1.03
N MET A 157 8.17 0.44 -0.09
CA MET A 157 6.74 0.59 -0.35
C MET A 157 5.89 -0.23 0.61
N ALA A 158 6.29 -1.46 0.92
CA ALA A 158 5.69 -2.25 1.99
C ALA A 158 5.84 -1.57 3.34
N ALA A 159 6.85 -0.71 3.53
CA ALA A 159 6.99 0.13 4.70
C ALA A 159 6.13 1.41 4.69
N GLY A 160 5.30 1.61 3.66
CA GLY A 160 4.45 2.78 3.48
C GLY A 160 5.18 3.99 2.88
N GLU A 161 6.42 3.82 2.41
CA GLU A 161 7.16 4.90 1.73
C GLU A 161 6.83 4.94 0.24
N ALA A 162 6.75 6.15 -0.32
CA ALA A 162 6.79 6.31 -1.76
C ALA A 162 8.25 6.22 -2.25
N VAL A 163 8.46 5.62 -3.42
CA VAL A 163 9.79 5.42 -4.02
C VAL A 163 9.88 6.13 -5.37
N PRO A 164 11.03 6.77 -5.69
CA PRO A 164 11.18 7.49 -6.95
C PRO A 164 11.19 6.50 -8.12
N ALA A 165 10.40 6.80 -9.15
CA ALA A 165 10.32 6.02 -10.37
C ALA A 165 10.07 6.92 -11.59
N LYS A 166 10.72 6.59 -12.71
CA LYS A 166 10.44 7.20 -14.01
C LYS A 166 9.43 6.33 -14.74
N VAL A 167 8.16 6.58 -14.49
CA VAL A 167 7.08 5.84 -15.17
C VAL A 167 7.03 6.22 -16.63
N LYS A 168 7.07 5.20 -17.50
CA LYS A 168 6.95 5.33 -18.94
C LYS A 168 5.92 4.32 -19.45
N GLU A 169 4.82 4.80 -19.99
CA GLU A 169 3.66 3.94 -20.33
C GLU A 169 3.99 2.85 -21.35
N TYR A 170 4.83 3.14 -22.35
CA TYR A 170 5.26 2.16 -23.35
C TYR A 170 6.07 0.98 -22.78
N ALA A 171 6.62 1.12 -21.57
CA ALA A 171 7.41 0.08 -20.93
C ALA A 171 6.53 -1.07 -20.39
N ALA A 172 5.25 -0.81 -20.16
CA ALA A 172 4.30 -1.80 -19.62
C ALA A 172 3.90 -2.89 -20.63
N THR A 173 4.11 -2.66 -21.93
CA THR A 173 3.77 -3.62 -23.00
C THR A 173 4.93 -4.52 -23.40
N SER A 174 6.08 -4.44 -22.72
CA SER A 174 7.23 -5.30 -23.01
C SER A 174 6.95 -6.75 -22.61
N GLN A 175 7.27 -7.71 -23.50
CA GLN A 175 7.15 -9.14 -23.21
C GLN A 175 8.05 -9.61 -22.05
N GLU A 176 9.14 -8.88 -21.81
CA GLU A 176 10.03 -9.12 -20.67
C GLU A 176 10.38 -7.79 -19.99
N LEU A 177 9.95 -7.64 -18.74
CA LEU A 177 10.33 -6.53 -17.88
C LEU A 177 11.69 -6.81 -17.26
N ARG A 178 12.70 -6.01 -17.58
CA ARG A 178 14.10 -6.28 -17.20
C ARG A 178 14.70 -5.19 -16.30
N THR A 179 14.19 -3.97 -16.40
CA THR A 179 14.67 -2.82 -15.61
C THR A 179 13.68 -2.47 -14.49
N LYS A 180 14.18 -1.78 -13.45
CA LYS A 180 13.34 -1.23 -12.38
C LYS A 180 12.22 -0.36 -12.96
N GLU A 181 12.55 0.53 -13.89
CA GLU A 181 11.59 1.45 -14.50
C GLU A 181 10.51 0.72 -15.30
N GLU A 182 10.88 -0.31 -16.08
CA GLU A 182 9.90 -1.15 -16.80
C GLU A 182 8.95 -1.85 -15.84
N ILE A 183 9.49 -2.49 -14.80
CA ILE A 183 8.70 -3.21 -13.80
C ILE A 183 7.73 -2.27 -13.09
N LEU A 184 8.22 -1.16 -12.54
CA LEU A 184 7.38 -0.21 -11.81
C LEU A 184 6.37 0.48 -12.73
N SER A 185 6.72 0.76 -14.00
CA SER A 185 5.77 1.31 -14.98
C SER A 185 4.64 0.33 -15.27
N ALA A 186 4.94 -0.95 -15.47
CA ALA A 186 3.93 -1.98 -15.65
C ALA A 186 3.01 -2.05 -14.42
N MET A 187 3.58 -2.05 -13.22
CA MET A 187 2.81 -2.12 -11.98
C MET A 187 1.87 -0.92 -11.78
N VAL A 188 2.25 0.28 -12.23
CA VAL A 188 1.35 1.45 -12.25
C VAL A 188 0.23 1.26 -13.28
N VAL A 189 0.57 0.84 -14.50
CA VAL A 189 -0.37 0.62 -15.61
C VAL A 189 -1.42 -0.45 -15.28
N TYR A 190 -1.02 -1.52 -14.59
CA TYR A 190 -1.92 -2.58 -14.15
C TYR A 190 -2.61 -2.27 -12.81
N GLY A 191 -2.27 -1.14 -12.18
CA GLY A 191 -2.92 -0.65 -10.97
C GLY A 191 -2.47 -1.33 -9.68
N PHE A 192 -1.34 -2.02 -9.65
CA PHE A 192 -0.74 -2.48 -8.38
C PHE A 192 -0.10 -1.33 -7.59
N LEU A 193 0.30 -0.25 -8.26
CA LEU A 193 0.91 0.92 -7.67
C LEU A 193 0.17 2.20 -8.08
N SER A 194 0.13 3.18 -7.18
CA SER A 194 -0.20 4.57 -7.51
C SER A 194 1.05 5.31 -7.98
N TYR A 195 0.86 6.39 -8.73
CA TYR A 195 1.93 7.28 -9.17
C TYR A 195 1.52 8.73 -8.93
N GLU A 196 2.40 9.48 -8.25
CA GLU A 196 2.24 10.91 -7.95
C GLU A 196 3.62 11.57 -8.09
N ASP A 197 3.72 12.59 -8.94
CA ASP A 197 4.89 13.47 -9.06
C ASP A 197 6.27 12.78 -9.08
N GLY A 198 6.40 11.69 -9.84
CA GLY A 198 7.66 10.95 -9.97
C GLY A 198 7.90 9.90 -8.89
N MET A 199 6.92 9.66 -8.03
CA MET A 199 6.96 8.71 -6.94
C MET A 199 5.89 7.63 -7.14
N VAL A 200 6.20 6.39 -6.79
CA VAL A 200 5.22 5.28 -6.77
C VAL A 200 5.05 4.75 -5.36
N SER A 201 3.84 4.28 -5.05
CA SER A 201 3.49 3.71 -3.75
C SER A 201 2.41 2.65 -3.87
N ILE A 202 2.31 1.76 -2.89
CA ILE A 202 1.16 0.86 -2.76
C ILE A 202 -0.06 1.72 -2.40
N PRO A 203 -1.15 1.69 -3.18
CA PRO A 203 -2.22 2.70 -3.09
C PRO A 203 -3.06 2.57 -1.82
N ASN A 204 -3.42 1.35 -1.42
CA ASN A 204 -4.45 1.11 -0.41
C ASN A 204 -4.19 -0.18 0.38
N ARG A 205 -5.01 -0.43 1.40
CA ARG A 205 -4.88 -1.61 2.27
C ARG A 205 -5.09 -2.92 1.51
N GLU A 206 -6.02 -2.96 0.55
CA GLU A 206 -6.28 -4.14 -0.26
C GLU A 206 -5.02 -4.63 -0.98
N LEU A 207 -4.30 -3.73 -1.66
CA LEU A 207 -3.06 -4.08 -2.34
C LEU A 207 -1.91 -4.30 -1.35
N MET A 208 -1.84 -3.55 -0.24
CA MET A 208 -0.85 -3.79 0.82
C MET A 208 -0.92 -5.22 1.37
N GLU A 209 -2.12 -5.79 1.52
CA GLU A 209 -2.30 -7.19 1.92
C GLU A 209 -1.73 -8.15 0.87
N GLN A 210 -1.99 -7.93 -0.43
CA GLN A 210 -1.42 -8.77 -1.50
C GLN A 210 0.11 -8.70 -1.56
N PHE A 211 0.69 -7.51 -1.45
CA PHE A 211 2.15 -7.36 -1.38
C PHE A 211 2.72 -8.08 -0.16
N SER A 212 2.04 -8.00 0.98
CA SER A 212 2.48 -8.67 2.22
C SER A 212 2.45 -10.20 2.07
N GLU A 213 1.42 -10.75 1.43
CA GLU A 213 1.33 -12.18 1.12
C GLU A 213 2.44 -12.64 0.17
N MET A 214 2.64 -11.90 -0.93
CA MET A 214 3.70 -12.17 -1.91
C MET A 214 5.08 -12.17 -1.23
N ILE A 215 5.37 -11.15 -0.42
CA ILE A 215 6.62 -11.03 0.34
C ILE A 215 6.85 -12.22 1.27
N LYS A 216 5.80 -12.72 1.94
CA LYS A 216 5.87 -13.86 2.87
C LYS A 216 6.01 -15.21 2.15
N LYS A 217 5.70 -15.28 0.87
CA LYS A 217 5.70 -16.51 0.06
C LYS A 217 6.97 -16.69 -0.76
N GLU A 218 7.49 -15.60 -1.34
CA GLU A 218 8.50 -15.66 -2.40
C GLU A 218 9.94 -15.55 -1.86
N ALA A 219 10.62 -16.69 -1.71
CA ALA A 219 11.98 -16.77 -1.19
C ALA A 219 13.03 -16.02 -2.04
N SER A 220 12.75 -15.76 -3.32
CA SER A 220 13.59 -14.99 -4.25
C SER A 220 13.82 -13.55 -3.78
N LEU A 221 12.93 -13.01 -2.92
CA LEU A 221 13.09 -11.69 -2.30
C LEU A 221 14.20 -11.64 -1.23
N GLY A 222 14.90 -12.75 -0.96
CA GLY A 222 16.10 -12.75 -0.12
C GLY A 222 15.84 -12.25 1.30
N TYR A 223 16.52 -11.18 1.72
CA TYR A 223 16.42 -10.65 3.08
C TYR A 223 15.01 -10.15 3.43
N VAL A 224 14.28 -9.60 2.45
CA VAL A 224 12.92 -9.08 2.62
C VAL A 224 11.98 -10.22 3.01
N TYR A 225 12.06 -11.35 2.29
CA TYR A 225 11.33 -12.58 2.63
C TYR A 225 11.71 -13.11 4.03
N ARG A 226 13.01 -13.17 4.35
CA ARG A 226 13.48 -13.69 5.65
C ARG A 226 12.94 -12.85 6.83
N LEU A 227 13.00 -11.52 6.74
CA LEU A 227 12.45 -10.62 7.76
C LEU A 227 10.94 -10.80 7.92
N ALA A 228 10.22 -10.83 6.79
CA ALA A 228 8.78 -11.00 6.79
C ALA A 228 8.36 -12.34 7.41
N LYS A 229 9.13 -13.40 7.18
CA LYS A 229 8.88 -14.74 7.75
C LYS A 229 9.06 -14.78 9.27
N GLU A 230 10.03 -14.04 9.80
CA GLU A 230 10.23 -13.92 11.26
C GLU A 230 9.27 -12.92 11.91
N SER A 231 8.42 -12.23 11.14
CA SER A 231 7.65 -11.10 11.66
C SER A 231 6.61 -11.47 12.73
N ASP A 232 6.00 -12.66 12.62
CA ASP A 232 5.13 -13.17 13.68
C ASP A 232 5.89 -13.43 14.97
N ARG A 233 7.08 -14.04 14.86
CA ARG A 233 7.93 -14.34 16.00
C ARG A 233 8.44 -13.06 16.68
N MET A 234 8.80 -12.05 15.91
CA MET A 234 9.17 -10.73 16.42
C MET A 234 8.02 -10.08 17.20
N LEU A 235 6.80 -10.10 16.66
CA LEU A 235 5.63 -9.54 17.35
C LEU A 235 5.36 -10.28 18.67
N GLN A 236 5.44 -11.62 18.69
CA GLN A 236 5.26 -12.39 19.92
C GLN A 236 6.36 -12.10 20.95
N ALA A 237 7.62 -12.03 20.52
CA ALA A 237 8.74 -11.69 21.39
C ALA A 237 8.56 -10.30 22.01
N THR A 238 8.15 -9.32 21.20
CA THR A 238 7.84 -7.95 21.67
C THR A 238 6.74 -7.96 22.72
N LEU A 239 5.64 -8.68 22.48
CA LEU A 239 4.51 -8.77 23.42
C LEU A 239 4.88 -9.46 24.74
N ALA A 240 5.83 -10.40 24.68
CA ALA A 240 6.39 -11.10 25.83
C ALA A 240 7.52 -10.34 26.53
N GLY A 241 8.06 -9.26 25.94
CA GLY A 241 9.25 -8.56 26.43
C GLY A 241 10.55 -9.34 26.26
N ASP A 242 10.59 -10.33 25.36
CA ASP A 242 11.77 -11.16 25.09
C ASP A 242 12.73 -10.43 24.13
N THR A 243 13.53 -9.51 24.69
CA THR A 243 14.50 -8.72 23.92
C THR A 243 15.60 -9.57 23.27
N GLY A 244 15.97 -10.71 23.87
CA GLY A 244 16.98 -11.61 23.32
C GLY A 244 16.54 -12.22 22.00
N THR A 245 15.29 -12.66 21.90
CA THR A 245 14.72 -13.12 20.61
C THR A 245 14.61 -11.97 19.61
N MET A 246 14.22 -10.76 20.03
CA MET A 246 14.14 -9.59 19.14
C MET A 246 15.50 -9.26 18.51
N GLU A 247 16.56 -9.21 19.34
CA GLU A 247 17.94 -8.96 18.92
C GLU A 247 18.43 -10.06 17.97
N GLN A 248 18.19 -11.33 18.31
CA GLN A 248 18.56 -12.48 17.46
C GLN A 248 17.93 -12.39 16.07
N ILE A 249 16.64 -12.02 15.98
CA ILE A 249 15.96 -11.89 14.68
C ILE A 249 16.61 -10.78 13.84
N LEU A 250 16.86 -9.61 14.44
CA LEU A 250 17.48 -8.47 13.76
C LEU A 250 18.92 -8.77 13.32
N GLU A 251 19.70 -9.48 14.15
CA GLU A 251 21.06 -9.92 13.83
C GLU A 251 21.09 -10.98 12.74
N SER A 252 20.18 -11.96 12.75
CA SER A 252 20.17 -13.08 11.79
C SER A 252 20.06 -12.63 10.32
N VAL A 253 19.50 -11.44 10.10
CA VAL A 253 19.33 -10.88 8.76
C VAL A 253 20.53 -10.03 8.35
N HIS A 254 21.27 -9.48 9.32
CA HIS A 254 22.45 -8.66 9.07
C HIS A 254 23.63 -9.39 8.46
N ASP A 255 23.80 -10.66 8.82
CA ASP A 255 24.91 -11.49 8.34
C ASP A 255 24.77 -11.92 6.87
N THR A 256 23.74 -11.47 6.15
CA THR A 256 23.44 -11.89 4.77
C THR A 256 23.89 -10.92 3.67
N GLU A 257 24.95 -10.15 3.90
CA GLU A 257 25.65 -9.29 2.92
C GLU A 257 24.74 -8.46 1.99
N THR A 258 23.85 -7.63 2.55
CA THR A 258 22.99 -6.73 1.74
C THR A 258 23.42 -5.26 1.90
N PRO A 259 23.62 -4.49 0.80
CA PRO A 259 24.08 -3.09 0.87
C PRO A 259 23.20 -2.13 1.67
N ILE A 260 21.87 -2.35 1.72
CA ILE A 260 20.92 -1.54 2.51
C ILE A 260 21.06 -1.73 4.03
N LEU A 261 21.69 -2.83 4.46
CA LEU A 261 21.97 -3.09 5.86
C LEU A 261 23.24 -2.38 6.35
N SER A 262 23.78 -1.45 5.57
CA SER A 262 24.76 -0.48 6.06
C SER A 262 24.15 0.55 7.02
N TYR A 263 22.81 0.63 7.11
CA TYR A 263 22.04 1.55 7.97
C TYR A 263 22.68 2.93 8.06
N ASN A 264 22.81 3.58 6.89
CA ASN A 264 23.42 4.88 6.80
C ASN A 264 22.60 5.94 7.56
N ASN A 265 21.31 5.70 7.77
CA ASN A 265 20.39 6.56 8.52
C ASN A 265 19.17 5.77 9.09
N GLU A 266 18.39 6.42 9.96
CA GLU A 266 17.17 5.88 10.60
C GLU A 266 16.09 5.44 9.60
N THR A 267 16.08 5.94 8.37
CA THR A 267 15.09 5.57 7.34
C THR A 267 15.28 4.13 6.88
N GLU A 268 16.53 3.72 6.68
CA GLU A 268 16.85 2.33 6.30
C GLU A 268 16.49 1.35 7.43
N LEU A 269 16.76 1.72 8.69
CA LEU A 269 16.38 0.94 9.86
C LEU A 269 14.85 0.85 9.99
N SER A 270 14.13 1.94 9.72
CA SER A 270 12.67 1.99 9.69
C SER A 270 12.08 1.00 8.67
N ALA A 271 12.65 0.88 7.47
CA ALA A 271 12.17 -0.09 6.48
C ALA A 271 12.34 -1.55 6.95
N VAL A 272 13.50 -1.88 7.54
CA VAL A 272 13.74 -3.22 8.12
C VAL A 272 12.79 -3.52 9.27
N VAL A 273 12.60 -2.55 10.17
CA VAL A 273 11.69 -2.69 11.31
C VAL A 273 10.25 -2.88 10.82
N ASN A 274 9.83 -2.19 9.76
CA ASN A 274 8.50 -2.39 9.22
C ASN A 274 8.29 -3.81 8.63
N LEU A 275 9.31 -4.38 7.99
CA LEU A 275 9.27 -5.76 7.51
C LEU A 275 9.25 -6.80 8.63
N VAL A 276 10.06 -6.61 9.67
CA VAL A 276 10.10 -7.54 10.82
C VAL A 276 8.85 -7.41 11.70
N TYR A 277 8.03 -6.38 11.52
CA TYR A 277 6.70 -6.27 12.12
C TYR A 277 5.56 -6.42 11.10
N LEU A 278 5.82 -6.99 9.91
CA LEU A 278 4.82 -7.09 8.85
C LEU A 278 3.52 -7.78 9.29
N SER A 279 3.59 -8.93 9.98
CA SER A 279 2.40 -9.61 10.53
C SER A 279 1.66 -8.83 11.62
N ALA A 280 2.23 -7.76 12.18
CA ALA A 280 1.50 -6.93 13.13
C ALA A 280 0.27 -6.28 12.47
N ARG A 281 0.28 -6.04 11.16
CA ARG A 281 -0.83 -5.42 10.42
C ARG A 281 -2.12 -6.25 10.43
N ASP A 282 -1.99 -7.55 10.67
CA ASP A 282 -3.14 -8.46 10.76
C ASP A 282 -4.00 -8.15 12.00
N CYS A 283 -3.41 -7.52 13.03
CA CYS A 283 -4.10 -7.24 14.29
C CYS A 283 -3.91 -5.82 14.85
N TYR A 284 -3.04 -5.02 14.24
CA TYR A 284 -2.76 -3.64 14.59
C TYR A 284 -2.87 -2.73 13.38
N ARG A 285 -3.41 -1.54 13.60
CA ARG A 285 -3.15 -0.39 12.73
C ARG A 285 -1.81 0.21 13.12
N VAL A 286 -0.83 0.07 12.22
CA VAL A 286 0.52 0.61 12.40
C VAL A 286 0.55 2.00 11.78
N VAL A 287 0.92 3.01 12.55
CA VAL A 287 1.07 4.41 12.09
C VAL A 287 2.51 4.85 12.26
N ARG A 288 3.08 5.43 11.20
CA ARG A 288 4.32 6.20 11.23
C ARG A 288 3.94 7.68 11.29
N GLU A 289 4.51 8.44 12.22
CA GLU A 289 4.26 9.89 12.25
C GLU A 289 5.42 10.65 11.60
N GLU A 290 5.10 11.56 10.67
CA GLU A 290 6.10 12.34 9.93
C GLU A 290 6.76 13.41 10.81
N LYS A 291 8.07 13.63 10.60
CA LYS A 291 8.94 14.54 11.36
C LYS A 291 8.67 16.04 11.07
N ALA A 292 7.43 16.51 11.13
CA ALA A 292 7.08 17.93 10.94
C ALA A 292 7.18 18.74 12.25
N GLY A 293 8.42 18.94 12.74
CA GLY A 293 8.74 20.07 13.64
C GLY A 293 8.72 19.84 15.16
N LYS A 294 8.17 18.74 15.69
CA LYS A 294 8.30 18.36 17.12
C LYS A 294 8.54 16.86 17.27
N GLY A 295 9.72 16.39 16.82
CA GLY A 295 10.24 15.01 16.82
C GLY A 295 9.25 13.89 17.14
N PHE A 296 8.79 13.20 16.12
CA PHE A 296 7.73 12.22 16.22
C PHE A 296 8.28 10.85 16.60
N VAL A 297 7.44 9.96 17.12
CA VAL A 297 7.81 8.56 17.34
C VAL A 297 7.75 7.80 16.02
N ASP A 298 8.67 6.86 15.82
CA ASP A 298 8.79 6.16 14.55
C ASP A 298 7.54 5.30 14.26
N PHE A 299 7.04 4.54 15.23
CA PHE A 299 5.87 3.68 15.03
C PHE A 299 4.93 3.62 16.24
N ILE A 300 3.62 3.62 15.96
CA ILE A 300 2.57 3.33 16.94
C ILE A 300 1.68 2.22 16.41
N PHE A 301 1.48 1.17 17.21
CA PHE A 301 0.65 0.01 16.90
C PHE A 301 -0.64 0.08 17.72
N TYR A 302 -1.75 0.41 17.05
CA TYR A 302 -3.08 0.47 17.65
C TYR A 302 -3.80 -0.86 17.47
N PRO A 303 -4.18 -1.59 18.53
CA PRO A 303 -4.86 -2.87 18.40
C PRO A 303 -6.26 -2.69 17.79
N GLU A 304 -6.58 -3.48 16.76
CA GLU A 304 -7.88 -3.43 16.08
C GLU A 304 -8.78 -4.64 16.43
N LEU A 305 -8.18 -5.80 16.73
CA LEU A 305 -8.91 -7.05 16.96
C LEU A 305 -9.26 -7.32 18.43
N PRO A 306 -10.41 -7.96 18.72
CA PRO A 306 -10.73 -8.48 20.05
C PRO A 306 -10.06 -9.85 20.31
N PRO A 307 -9.66 -10.17 21.55
CA PRO A 307 -9.53 -9.24 22.68
C PRO A 307 -8.42 -8.22 22.43
N ALA A 308 -8.60 -6.98 22.90
CA ALA A 308 -7.62 -5.92 22.68
C ALA A 308 -6.25 -6.32 23.24
N LYS A 309 -5.25 -6.39 22.36
CA LYS A 309 -3.84 -6.63 22.71
C LYS A 309 -3.22 -5.38 23.37
N LYS A 310 -1.97 -5.46 23.81
CA LYS A 310 -1.20 -4.30 24.31
C LYS A 310 -0.93 -3.34 23.16
N GLY A 311 -1.05 -2.03 23.37
CA GLY A 311 -0.56 -1.04 22.42
C GLY A 311 0.96 -1.05 22.38
N ILE A 312 1.57 -0.70 21.25
CA ILE A 312 3.04 -0.63 21.14
C ILE A 312 3.43 0.76 20.65
N ILE A 313 4.40 1.38 21.32
CA ILE A 313 5.05 2.62 20.90
C ILE A 313 6.52 2.26 20.69
N LEU A 314 7.00 2.40 19.46
CA LEU A 314 8.33 1.95 19.07
C LEU A 314 9.15 3.11 18.51
N GLU A 315 10.33 3.31 19.09
CA GLU A 315 11.30 4.32 18.70
C GLU A 315 12.61 3.65 18.29
N LEU A 316 13.19 4.14 17.19
CA LEU A 316 14.43 3.67 16.60
C LEU A 316 15.56 4.66 16.87
N LYS A 317 16.76 4.12 17.07
CA LYS A 317 17.95 4.91 17.35
C LYS A 317 19.18 4.32 16.67
N VAL A 318 19.90 5.12 15.90
CA VAL A 318 21.20 4.75 15.31
C VAL A 318 22.32 5.38 16.12
N ASP A 319 23.31 4.59 16.54
CA ASP A 319 24.44 4.93 17.42
C ASP A 319 24.04 5.45 18.82
N HIS A 320 22.84 5.09 19.29
CA HIS A 320 22.30 5.46 20.59
C HIS A 320 21.68 4.25 21.28
N SER A 321 21.52 4.31 22.61
CA SER A 321 21.01 3.18 23.37
C SER A 321 19.47 3.01 23.24
N PRO A 322 18.94 1.78 23.38
CA PRO A 322 17.49 1.59 23.44
C PRO A 322 16.85 2.24 24.68
N GLN A 323 17.63 2.54 25.73
CA GLN A 323 17.14 3.32 26.87
C GLN A 323 16.80 4.76 26.46
N GLU A 324 17.67 5.42 25.70
CA GLU A 324 17.41 6.78 25.19
C GLU A 324 16.15 6.83 24.33
N ALA A 325 15.87 5.78 23.56
CA ALA A 325 14.63 5.65 22.79
C ALA A 325 13.39 5.61 23.72
N ILE A 326 13.44 4.81 24.78
CA ILE A 326 12.36 4.72 25.78
C ILE A 326 12.17 6.05 26.51
N ASP A 327 13.26 6.72 26.89
CA ASP A 327 13.20 7.99 27.60
C ASP A 327 12.58 9.07 26.70
N GLN A 328 12.95 9.12 25.42
CA GLN A 328 12.31 10.00 24.44
C GLN A 328 10.79 9.73 24.32
N ILE A 329 10.37 8.47 24.34
CA ILE A 329 8.95 8.12 24.28
C ILE A 329 8.20 8.69 25.49
N LYS A 330 8.78 8.55 26.70
CA LYS A 330 8.21 9.02 27.96
C LYS A 330 8.15 10.54 28.02
N GLU A 331 9.25 11.23 27.70
CA GLU A 331 9.33 12.70 27.71
C GLU A 331 8.26 13.35 26.85
N ARG A 332 7.91 12.69 25.73
CA ARG A 332 6.92 13.20 24.77
C ARG A 332 5.49 12.77 25.06
N ASN A 333 5.25 12.00 26.13
CA ASN A 333 3.93 11.56 26.59
C ASN A 333 3.06 10.90 25.50
N TYR A 334 3.66 10.08 24.62
CA TYR A 334 2.94 9.40 23.52
C TYR A 334 1.84 8.44 23.99
N VAL A 335 1.91 8.03 25.25
CA VAL A 335 0.88 7.26 25.96
C VAL A 335 -0.51 7.89 25.79
N LEU A 336 -0.58 9.23 25.73
CA LEU A 336 -1.83 9.98 25.53
C LEU A 336 -2.50 9.69 24.18
N ARG A 337 -1.78 9.18 23.17
CA ARG A 337 -2.37 8.78 21.89
C ARG A 337 -3.35 7.60 22.02
N PHE A 338 -3.19 6.79 23.07
CA PHE A 338 -4.15 5.73 23.41
C PHE A 338 -5.25 6.21 24.36
N ALA A 339 -5.08 7.39 24.97
CA ALA A 339 -6.04 8.03 25.87
C ALA A 339 -7.01 8.92 25.07
N GLY A 340 -7.87 8.29 24.26
CA GLY A 340 -9.13 8.84 23.77
C GLY A 340 -9.13 10.27 23.21
N ASN A 341 -8.87 10.42 21.91
CA ASN A 341 -9.55 11.44 21.11
C ASN A 341 -10.61 10.75 20.24
N ALA A 342 -11.82 11.33 20.21
CA ALA A 342 -13.04 10.82 19.57
C ALA A 342 -12.98 10.62 18.03
N GLY A 343 -11.78 10.58 17.44
CA GLY A 343 -11.55 10.40 16.00
C GLY A 343 -10.48 9.37 15.64
N GLN A 344 -9.83 8.69 16.60
CA GLN A 344 -8.86 7.64 16.30
C GLN A 344 -9.50 6.25 16.50
N SER A 345 -9.76 5.55 15.40
CA SER A 345 -10.44 4.25 15.33
C SER A 345 -9.61 3.06 15.88
N GLY A 346 -9.07 3.17 17.10
CA GLY A 346 -8.37 2.07 17.79
C GLY A 346 -9.11 1.62 19.05
N ARG A 347 -9.02 0.33 19.39
CA ARG A 347 -9.53 -0.15 20.69
C ARG A 347 -8.60 0.34 21.81
N THR A 348 -9.15 0.69 22.97
CA THR A 348 -8.35 0.98 24.16
C THR A 348 -7.53 -0.26 24.52
N PRO A 349 -6.18 -0.17 24.55
CA PRO A 349 -5.34 -1.33 24.83
C PRO A 349 -5.39 -1.69 26.32
N ARG A 350 -5.08 -2.96 26.65
CA ARG A 350 -5.02 -3.45 28.04
C ARG A 350 -3.77 -3.00 28.81
N GLY A 351 -2.79 -2.44 28.11
CA GLY A 351 -1.49 -1.99 28.57
C GLY A 351 -0.72 -1.48 27.37
N ILE A 352 0.36 -0.72 27.60
CA ILE A 352 1.17 -0.17 26.51
C ILE A 352 2.62 -0.63 26.71
N LEU A 353 3.23 -1.11 25.63
CA LEU A 353 4.63 -1.45 25.55
C LEU A 353 5.38 -0.28 24.92
N LEU A 354 6.38 0.23 25.63
CA LEU A 354 7.39 1.12 25.09
C LEU A 354 8.53 0.25 24.58
N VAL A 355 8.90 0.41 23.32
CA VAL A 355 9.92 -0.39 22.65
C VAL A 355 11.00 0.53 22.10
N GLY A 356 12.23 0.34 22.56
CA GLY A 356 13.41 1.00 22.03
C GLY A 356 14.26 0.00 21.26
N ILE A 357 14.58 0.30 20.00
CA ILE A 357 15.52 -0.48 19.19
C ILE A 357 16.71 0.40 18.83
N GLY A 358 17.88 0.06 19.35
CA GLY A 358 19.15 0.71 19.05
C GLY A 358 19.95 -0.12 18.04
N TYR A 359 20.61 0.55 17.10
CA TYR A 359 21.59 -0.04 16.20
C TYR A 359 22.95 0.66 16.30
N ASP A 360 24.03 -0.09 16.51
CA ASP A 360 25.40 0.45 16.54
C ASP A 360 26.10 0.19 15.20
N ARG A 361 26.46 1.25 14.46
CA ARG A 361 27.10 1.14 13.14
C ARG A 361 28.50 0.54 13.18
N LYS A 362 29.21 0.64 14.30
CA LYS A 362 30.60 0.16 14.43
C LYS A 362 30.64 -1.34 14.69
N THR A 363 29.81 -1.81 15.62
CA THR A 363 29.72 -3.22 16.00
C THR A 363 28.74 -4.00 15.13
N LYS A 364 27.88 -3.30 14.39
CA LYS A 364 26.77 -3.83 13.58
C LYS A 364 25.76 -4.64 14.40
N LYS A 365 25.58 -4.28 15.67
CA LYS A 365 24.69 -4.99 16.59
C LYS A 365 23.42 -4.22 16.88
N HIS A 366 22.35 -4.97 17.12
CA HIS A 366 21.07 -4.46 17.58
C HIS A 366 20.95 -4.64 19.09
N CYS A 367 20.34 -3.68 19.77
CA CYS A 367 20.00 -3.78 21.18
C CYS A 367 18.55 -3.35 21.38
N CYS A 368 17.79 -4.14 22.12
CA CYS A 368 16.37 -3.91 22.33
C CYS A 368 16.06 -3.66 23.80
N ARG A 369 15.06 -2.82 24.06
CA ARG A 369 14.46 -2.65 25.38
C ARG A 369 12.96 -2.58 25.25
N VAL A 370 12.25 -3.31 26.11
CA VAL A 370 10.80 -3.27 26.22
C VAL A 370 10.42 -2.90 27.66
N GLU A 371 9.58 -1.90 27.82
CA GLU A 371 9.00 -1.53 29.11
C GLU A 371 7.48 -1.50 29.03
N GLU A 372 6.81 -2.17 29.96
CA GLU A 372 5.35 -2.13 30.06
C GLU A 372 4.90 -1.02 31.00
N ILE A 373 3.93 -0.23 30.55
CA ILE A 373 3.24 0.77 31.36
C ILE A 373 1.74 0.50 31.34
N THR A 374 1.10 0.76 32.48
CA THR A 374 -0.35 0.71 32.60
C THR A 374 -0.90 2.11 32.39
N LEU A 375 -1.99 2.25 31.62
CA LEU A 375 -2.70 3.52 31.55
C LEU A 375 -3.24 3.87 32.95
N PRO A 376 -3.13 5.13 33.40
CA PRO A 376 -3.84 5.57 34.59
C PRO A 376 -5.33 5.28 34.42
N GLN A 377 -5.93 4.64 35.44
CA GLN A 377 -7.37 4.35 35.46
C GLN A 377 -8.22 5.63 35.52
#